data_AF-A0A2T1DF24-F1
#
_entry.id   AF-A0A2T1DF24-F1
#
_cell.length_a   1.000
_cell.length_b   1.000
_cell.length_c   1.000
_cell.angle_alpha   90.00
_cell.angle_beta   90.00
_cell.angle_gamma   90.00
#
_symmetry.space_group_name_H-M   'P 1'
#
loop_
_entity.id
_entity.type
_entity.pdbx_description
1 polymer ?
#
loop_
_entity_poly.entity_id
_entity_poly.type
_entity_poly.pdbx_seq_one_letter_code
_entity_poly.pdbx_strand_id
1 'polypeptide(L)' 'MTDFFRPVSDLGDRYQIDLSDVHARIKFLGMVPEDLNGKAFIDANELKVMDALDAHIKAGRDIADFEQRQS' A
#
# COMPACT_ATOMS: atom_id res chain seq x y z
N MET A 1 17.87 13.06 -0.95
CA MET A 1 16.49 12.60 -1.19
C MET A 1 16.17 11.75 0.01
N THR A 2 15.31 12.22 0.92
CA THR A 2 15.00 11.47 2.14
C THR A 2 13.90 10.49 1.76
N ASP A 3 14.24 9.21 1.62
CA ASP A 3 13.22 8.18 1.42
C ASP A 3 12.38 8.09 2.69
N PHE A 4 11.14 8.58 2.59
CA PHE A 4 10.21 8.57 3.71
C PHE A 4 9.60 7.19 3.84
N PHE A 5 10.21 6.37 4.68
CA PHE A 5 9.66 5.08 5.07
C PHE A 5 8.47 5.26 6.01
N ARG A 6 7.36 4.58 5.70
CA ARG A 6 6.16 4.55 6.55
C ARG A 6 5.92 3.13 7.05
N PRO A 7 5.69 2.92 8.37
CA PRO A 7 5.32 1.62 8.89
C PRO A 7 4.03 1.12 8.23
N VAL A 8 4.01 -0.15 7.82
CA VAL A 8 2.81 -0.81 7.28
C VAL A 8 1.67 -0.81 8.31
N SER A 9 2.01 -0.89 9.61
CA SER A 9 1.05 -0.81 10.71
C SER A 9 0.20 0.47 10.70
N ASP A 10 0.76 1.59 10.21
CA ASP A 10 0.09 2.89 10.22
C ASP A 10 -0.86 3.06 9.04
N LEU A 11 -0.81 2.16 8.06
CA LEU A 11 -1.62 2.23 6.85
C LEU A 11 -3.07 1.83 7.09
N GLY A 12 -3.34 1.01 8.11
CA GLY A 12 -4.70 0.65 8.50
C GLY A 12 -5.50 1.89 8.88
N ASP A 13 -4.93 2.72 9.78
CA ASP A 13 -5.52 3.99 10.19
C ASP A 13 -5.63 4.98 9.01
N ARG A 14 -4.61 5.04 8.15
CA ARG A 14 -4.61 5.92 6.96
C ARG A 14 -5.77 5.63 6.02
N TYR A 15 -6.00 4.37 5.71
CA TYR A 15 -7.02 3.95 4.74
C TYR A 15 -8.37 3.64 5.41
N GLN A 16 -8.41 3.62 6.74
CA GLN A 16 -9.55 3.20 7.56
C GLN A 16 -9.99 1.77 7.25
N ILE A 17 -9.01 0.86 7.17
CA ILE A 17 -9.21 -0.57 6.90
C ILE A 17 -8.42 -1.40 7.90
N ASP A 18 -8.79 -2.66 8.04
CA ASP A 18 -8.06 -3.59 8.89
C ASP A 18 -6.65 -3.85 8.35
N LEU A 19 -5.70 -4.08 9.26
CA LEU A 19 -4.31 -4.35 8.88
C LEU A 19 -4.19 -5.58 7.95
N SER A 20 -5.07 -6.58 8.10
CA SER A 20 -5.15 -7.72 7.17
C SER A 20 -5.44 -7.29 5.74
N ASP A 21 -6.29 -6.30 5.54
CA ASP A 21 -6.62 -5.77 4.20
C ASP A 21 -5.46 -4.95 3.64
N VAL A 22 -4.72 -4.23 4.48
CA VAL A 22 -3.46 -3.60 4.09
C VAL A 22 -2.49 -4.65 3.55
N HIS A 23 -2.27 -5.75 4.27
CA HIS A 23 -1.39 -6.83 3.83
C HIS A 23 -1.89 -7.48 2.53
N ALA A 24 -3.20 -7.65 2.37
CA ALA A 24 -3.79 -8.17 1.15
C ALA A 24 -3.53 -7.24 -0.05
N ARG A 25 -3.67 -5.93 0.13
CA ARG A 25 -3.36 -4.92 -0.90
C ARG A 25 -1.88 -4.91 -1.27
N ILE A 26 -0.97 -4.91 -0.29
CA ILE A 26 0.48 -4.97 -0.53
C ILE A 26 0.83 -6.23 -1.35
N LYS A 27 0.26 -7.38 -0.98
CA LYS A 27 0.45 -8.64 -1.71
C LYS A 27 -0.12 -8.58 -3.13
N PHE A 28 -1.33 -8.04 -3.30
CA PHE A 28 -1.96 -7.86 -4.62
C PHE A 28 -1.10 -6.97 -5.52
N LEU A 29 -0.50 -5.92 -4.95
CA LEU A 29 0.35 -5.00 -5.67
C LEU A 29 1.75 -5.55 -5.98
N GLY A 30 2.10 -6.73 -5.46
CA GLY A 30 3.42 -7.33 -5.62
C GLY A 30 4.54 -6.57 -4.90
N MET A 31 4.19 -5.73 -3.92
CA MET A 31 5.15 -4.95 -3.14
C MET A 31 5.85 -5.83 -2.11
N VAL A 32 7.09 -5.49 -1.80
CA VAL A 32 7.90 -6.16 -0.78
C VAL A 32 8.35 -5.10 0.22
N PRO A 33 7.56 -4.87 1.29
CA PRO A 33 7.93 -3.91 2.33
C PRO A 33 9.31 -4.23 2.91
N GLU A 34 10.08 -3.20 3.19
CA GLU A 34 11.38 -3.33 3.85
C GLU A 34 11.19 -3.70 5.33
N ASP A 35 11.91 -4.71 5.80
CA ASP A 35 11.95 -5.05 7.22
C ASP A 35 13.06 -4.25 7.92
N LEU A 36 12.65 -3.37 8.83
CA LEU A 36 13.55 -2.63 9.70
C LEU A 36 13.23 -2.96 11.16
N ASN A 37 14.09 -3.79 11.77
CA ASN A 37 13.98 -4.23 13.16
C ASN A 37 12.67 -4.97 13.49
N GLY A 38 12.22 -5.86 12.59
CA GLY A 38 11.01 -6.67 12.78
C GLY A 38 9.72 -5.89 12.52
N LYS A 39 9.81 -4.77 11.80
CA LYS A 39 8.67 -3.96 11.39
C LYS A 39 8.74 -3.75 9.88
N ALA A 40 7.62 -3.96 9.21
CA ALA A 40 7.50 -3.72 7.77
C ALA A 40 7.29 -2.23 7.48
N PHE A 41 8.04 -1.69 6.53
CA PHE A 41 7.96 -0.32 6.05
C PHE A 41 7.78 -0.30 4.54
N ILE A 42 7.02 0.67 4.04
CA ILE A 42 6.93 0.97 2.61
C ILE A 42 7.57 2.32 2.31
N ASP A 43 8.13 2.44 1.12
CA ASP A 43 8.74 3.68 0.64
C ASP A 43 7.68 4.67 0.07
N ALA A 44 8.15 5.80 -0.44
CA ALA A 44 7.27 6.84 -0.97
C ALA A 44 6.60 6.46 -2.31
N ASN A 45 7.19 5.57 -3.10
CA ASN A 45 6.63 5.10 -4.37
C ASN A 45 5.57 4.03 -4.13
N GLU A 46 5.86 3.08 -3.25
CA GLU A 46 4.91 2.06 -2.79
C GLU A 46 3.68 2.72 -2.15
N LEU A 47 3.89 3.75 -1.32
CA LEU A 47 2.80 4.52 -0.73
C LEU A 47 1.91 5.21 -1.78
N LYS A 48 2.49 5.77 -2.84
CA LYS A 48 1.71 6.38 -3.94
C LYS A 48 0.83 5.36 -4.65
N VAL A 49 1.36 4.17 -4.88
CA VAL A 49 0.60 3.10 -5.55
C VAL A 49 -0.51 2.56 -4.63
N MET A 50 -0.24 2.41 -3.33
CA MET A 50 -1.27 2.10 -2.32
C MET A 50 -2.37 3.16 -2.26
N ASP A 51 -2.01 4.45 -2.29
CA ASP A 51 -2.96 5.56 -2.33
C ASP A 51 -3.81 5.54 -3.61
N ALA A 52 -3.22 5.21 -4.76
CA ALA A 52 -3.93 5.07 -6.03
C ALA A 52 -4.92 3.89 -6.01
N LEU A 53 -4.52 2.75 -5.43
CA LEU A 53 -5.40 1.60 -5.26
C LEU A 53 -6.58 1.93 -4.32
N ASP A 54 -6.31 2.59 -3.19
CA ASP A 54 -7.35 3.00 -2.27
C ASP A 54 -8.37 3.96 -2.93
N ALA A 55 -7.88 4.92 -3.72
CA ALA A 55 -8.75 5.82 -4.49
C ALA A 55 -9.60 5.06 -5.53
N HIS A 56 -9.04 4.03 -6.18
CA HIS A 56 -9.75 3.19 -7.13
C HIS A 56 -10.89 2.41 -6.45
N ILE A 57 -10.62 1.79 -5.31
CA ILE A 57 -11.62 1.06 -4.51
C ILE A 57 -12.69 2.01 -3.99
N LYS A 58 -12.32 3.18 -3.46
CA LYS A 58 -13.26 4.20 -2.97
C LYS A 58 -14.13 4.78 -4.08
N ALA A 59 -13.68 4.74 -5.33
CA ALA A 59 -14.50 5.07 -6.50
C ALA A 59 -15.51 3.96 -6.87
N GLY A 60 -15.58 2.88 -6.08
CA GLY A 60 -16.49 1.75 -6.30
C GLY A 60 -16.02 0.77 -7.37
N ARG A 61 -14.73 0.81 -7.77
CA ARG A 61 -14.16 -0.10 -8.77
C ARG A 61 -13.56 -1.34 -8.09
N ASP A 62 -13.59 -2.46 -8.81
CA ASP A 62 -13.00 -3.70 -8.32
C ASP A 62 -11.48 -3.57 -8.26
N ILE A 63 -10.86 -4.12 -7.20
CA ILE A 63 -9.41 -4.22 -7.08
C ILE A 63 -8.79 -5.00 -8.25
N ALA A 64 -9.49 -5.99 -8.81
CA ALA A 64 -9.03 -6.75 -9.97
C ALA A 64 -8.84 -5.89 -11.23
N ASP A 65 -9.59 -4.79 -11.35
CA ASP A 65 -9.49 -3.84 -12.46
C ASP A 65 -8.37 -2.80 -12.24
N PHE A 66 -7.64 -2.87 -11.12
CA PHE A 66 -6.55 -1.95 -10.84
C PHE A 66 -5.32 -2.31 -11.66
N GLU A 67 -5.23 -1.76 -12.87
CA GLU A 67 -4.02 -1.84 -13.69
C GLU A 67 -2.93 -0.91 -13.14
N GLN A 68 -1.95 -1.49 -12.45
CA GLN A 68 -0.68 -0.80 -12.24
C GLN A 68 0.02 -0.68 -13.60
N ARG A 69 -0.13 0.45 -14.28
CA ARG A 69 0.78 0.82 -15.37
C ARG A 69 2.18 1.01 -14.77
N GLN A 70 2.94 -0.07 -14.69
CA GLN A 70 4.40 -0.01 -14.59
C GLN A 70 4.92 0.39 -15.98
N SER A 71 4.87 1.69 -16.28
CA SER A 71 5.53 2.28 -17.45
C SER A 71 6.89 2.82 -17.08
#